data_AF-N0B1A6-F1
#
_entry.id   AF-N0B1A6-F1
#
_cell.length_a   1.000
_cell.length_b   1.000
_cell.length_c   1.000
_cell.angle_alpha   90.00
_cell.angle_beta   90.00
_cell.angle_gamma   90.00
#
_symmetry.space_group_name_H-M   'P 1'
#
loop_
_entity.id
_entity.type
_entity.pdbx_description
1 polymer ?
#
loop_
_entity_poly.entity_id
_entity_poly.type
_entity_poly.pdbx_seq_one_letter_code
_entity_poly.pdbx_strand_id
1 'polypeptide(L)'
;MWGPSIIGFGKYHYKYESGHEGDAPLVGFSPRKAKISLYFATGDKKRMELLMDFGKHTTGKGCVYINKVADIDVEVLKALIEQSVRFLKEIYPNNI
;
A
#
# COMPACT_ATOMS: atom_id res chain seq x y z
N MET A 1 -10.10 11.03 1.01
CA MET A 1 -10.22 10.29 2.28
C MET A 1 -10.90 8.97 1.99
N TRP A 2 -10.37 7.88 2.54
CA TRP A 2 -10.90 6.52 2.35
C TRP A 2 -11.42 5.98 3.68
N GLY A 3 -12.73 5.70 3.73
CA GLY A 3 -13.41 5.44 4.99
C GLY A 3 -13.15 6.57 6.01
N PRO A 4 -13.16 6.26 7.32
CA PRO A 4 -13.07 7.28 8.36
C PRO A 4 -11.65 7.79 8.66
N SER A 5 -10.60 7.15 8.12
CA SER A 5 -9.25 7.30 8.71
C SER A 5 -8.07 7.02 7.79
N ILE A 6 -8.29 6.71 6.50
CA ILE A 6 -7.20 6.45 5.56
C ILE A 6 -7.01 7.70 4.69
N ILE A 7 -5.79 8.21 4.72
CA ILE A 7 -5.29 9.23 3.81
C ILE A 7 -4.68 8.47 2.63
N GLY A 8 -5.40 8.44 1.51
CA GLY A 8 -4.99 7.72 0.30
C GLY A 8 -4.71 8.66 -0.85
N PHE A 9 -3.77 8.26 -1.70
CA PHE A 9 -3.30 9.00 -2.86
C PHE A 9 -3.55 8.21 -4.13
N GLY A 10 -4.05 8.92 -5.15
CA GLY A 10 -4.55 8.30 -6.37
C GLY A 10 -5.76 7.39 -6.13
N LYS A 11 -6.22 6.78 -7.22
CA LYS A 11 -7.37 5.88 -7.25
C LYS A 11 -7.15 4.82 -8.33
N TYR A 12 -7.67 3.63 -8.12
CA TYR A 12 -7.92 2.64 -9.16
C TYR A 12 -9.26 1.97 -8.90
N HIS A 13 -9.94 1.55 -9.96
CA HIS A 13 -11.13 0.70 -9.85
C HIS A 13 -10.76 -0.75 -10.13
N TYR A 14 -11.02 -1.64 -9.16
CA TYR A 14 -10.81 -3.08 -9.29
C TYR A 14 -12.11 -3.78 -9.60
N LYS A 15 -12.03 -4.88 -10.36
CA LYS A 15 -13.12 -5.81 -10.61
C LYS A 15 -12.58 -7.24 -10.56
N TYR A 16 -13.18 -8.07 -9.70
CA TYR A 16 -12.85 -9.49 -9.61
C TYR A 16 -13.71 -10.31 -10.57
N GLU A 17 -13.25 -11.54 -10.87
CA GLU A 17 -13.98 -12.49 -11.72
C GLU A 17 -15.38 -12.82 -11.19
N SER A 18 -15.59 -12.74 -9.87
CA SER A 18 -16.91 -12.90 -9.24
C SER A 18 -17.89 -11.76 -9.53
N GLY A 19 -17.45 -10.71 -10.23
CA GLY A 19 -18.22 -9.49 -10.49
C GLY A 19 -18.17 -8.45 -9.36
N HIS A 20 -17.53 -8.77 -8.23
CA HIS A 20 -17.33 -7.80 -7.15
C HIS A 20 -16.31 -6.73 -7.58
N GLU A 21 -16.68 -5.46 -7.46
CA GLU A 21 -15.85 -4.32 -7.88
C GLU A 21 -15.91 -3.17 -6.88
N GLY A 22 -14.99 -2.23 -7.01
CA GLY A 22 -14.92 -1.06 -6.15
C GLY A 22 -13.70 -0.20 -6.44
N ASP A 23 -13.62 0.92 -5.74
CA ASP A 23 -12.48 1.83 -5.82
C ASP A 23 -11.55 1.65 -4.62
N ALA A 24 -10.26 1.83 -4.84
CA ALA A 24 -9.23 1.83 -3.81
C ALA A 24 -8.11 2.84 -4.12
N PRO A 25 -7.36 3.33 -3.12
CA PRO A 25 -6.21 4.20 -3.37
C PRO A 25 -5.03 3.41 -3.93
N LEU A 26 -4.20 4.05 -4.76
CA LEU A 26 -2.95 3.44 -5.24
C LEU A 26 -1.97 3.17 -4.09
N VAL A 27 -1.92 4.09 -3.14
CA VAL A 27 -1.20 3.99 -1.87
C VAL A 27 -1.92 4.78 -0.81
N GLY A 28 -1.72 4.46 0.46
CA GLY A 28 -2.25 5.28 1.55
C GLY A 28 -1.65 4.96 2.90
N PHE A 29 -2.04 5.72 3.90
CA PHE A 29 -1.70 5.44 5.28
C PHE A 29 -2.82 5.85 6.24
N SER A 30 -2.80 5.25 7.43
CA SER A 30 -3.68 5.60 8.53
C SER A 30 -2.87 5.73 9.81
N PRO A 31 -2.75 6.94 10.40
CA PRO A 31 -2.16 7.09 11.72
C PRO A 31 -3.13 6.54 12.78
N ARG A 32 -2.67 5.60 13.59
CA ARG A 32 -3.39 5.12 14.79
C ARG A 32 -2.56 5.40 16.02
N LYS A 33 -3.20 5.33 17.19
CA LYS A 33 -2.56 5.62 18.49
C LYS A 33 -1.28 4.81 18.74
N ALA A 34 -1.22 3.56 18.30
CA ALA A 34 -0.09 2.67 18.56
C ALA A 34 0.86 2.49 17.36
N LYS A 35 0.34 2.55 16.13
CA LYS A 35 1.08 2.23 14.90
C LYS A 35 0.55 3.06 13.73
N ILE A 36 1.39 3.28 12.74
CA ILE A 36 1.00 3.81 11.44
C ILE A 36 0.78 2.60 10.52
N SER A 37 -0.42 2.49 9.95
CA SER A 37 -0.72 1.51 8.90
C SER A 37 -0.35 2.12 7.55
N LEU A 38 0.43 1.40 6.76
CA LEU A 38 0.80 1.71 5.37
C LEU A 38 0.08 0.72 4.45
N TYR A 39 -0.48 1.24 3.36
CA TYR A 39 -1.24 0.49 2.36
C TYR A 39 -0.50 0.57 1.02
N PHE A 40 -0.06 -0.59 0.54
CA PHE A 40 0.59 -0.81 -0.76
C PHE A 40 -0.14 -1.95 -1.47
N ALA A 41 0.03 -2.05 -2.78
CA ALA A 41 -0.46 -3.15 -3.58
C ALA A 41 0.05 -4.49 -3.04
N THR A 42 -0.82 -5.49 -2.98
CA THR A 42 -0.49 -6.85 -2.56
C THR A 42 -0.34 -7.77 -3.77
N GLY A 43 0.41 -8.87 -3.62
CA GLY A 43 0.53 -9.89 -4.67
C GLY A 43 1.77 -9.78 -5.56
N ASP A 44 2.61 -8.76 -5.39
CA ASP A 44 3.91 -8.69 -6.07
C ASP A 44 5.04 -9.30 -5.21
N LYS A 45 5.88 -10.13 -5.85
CA LYS A 45 7.16 -10.60 -5.28
C LYS A 45 8.08 -9.44 -4.95
N LYS A 46 8.09 -8.38 -5.77
CA LYS A 46 8.99 -7.23 -5.56
C LYS A 46 8.71 -6.49 -4.26
N ARG A 47 7.44 -6.42 -3.85
CA ARG A 47 7.05 -5.89 -2.55
C ARG A 47 7.68 -6.67 -1.41
N MET A 48 7.69 -8.01 -1.51
CA MET A 48 8.27 -8.85 -0.45
C MET A 48 9.78 -8.66 -0.33
N GLU A 49 10.49 -8.54 -1.46
CA GLU A 49 11.93 -8.22 -1.47
C GLU A 49 12.22 -6.89 -0.79
N LEU A 50 11.51 -5.82 -1.18
CA LEU A 50 11.68 -4.49 -0.58
C LEU A 50 11.39 -4.50 0.93
N LEU A 51 10.40 -5.27 1.38
CA LEU A 51 10.10 -5.37 2.81
C LEU A 51 11.23 -6.00 3.62
N MET A 52 12.09 -6.85 3.05
CA MET A 52 13.23 -7.42 3.77
C MET A 52 14.21 -6.34 4.23
N ASP A 53 14.37 -5.28 3.44
CA ASP A 53 15.29 -4.16 3.70
C ASP A 53 14.60 -2.96 4.38
N PHE A 54 13.30 -3.03 4.65
CA PHE A 54 12.51 -1.87 5.05
C PHE A 54 12.77 -1.38 6.47
N GLY A 55 13.35 -2.21 7.34
CA GLY A 55 13.56 -1.92 8.76
C GLY A 55 12.48 -2.52 9.65
N LYS A 56 12.25 -1.94 10.84
CA LYS A 56 11.38 -2.54 11.86
C LYS A 56 9.90 -2.32 11.53
N HIS A 57 9.27 -3.38 11.02
CA HIS A 57 7.86 -3.37 10.65
C HIS A 57 7.18 -4.71 10.97
N THR A 58 5.85 -4.74 10.87
CA THR A 58 5.06 -5.97 10.88
C THR A 58 4.10 -5.98 9.69
N THR A 59 3.74 -7.14 9.16
CA THR A 59 2.83 -7.27 8.00
C THR A 59 1.50 -7.89 8.41
N GLY A 60 0.38 -7.29 8.01
CA GLY A 60 -0.93 -7.92 8.01
C GLY A 60 -1.31 -8.44 6.63
N LYS A 61 -2.55 -8.93 6.46
CA LYS A 61 -3.05 -9.47 5.18
C LYS A 61 -2.99 -8.47 4.01
N GLY A 62 -3.16 -7.18 4.29
CA GLY A 62 -3.17 -6.12 3.27
C GLY A 62 -2.51 -4.81 3.68
N CYS A 63 -1.74 -4.80 4.76
CA CYS A 63 -1.07 -3.59 5.24
C CYS A 63 0.26 -3.91 5.92
N VAL A 64 1.10 -2.89 5.99
CA VAL A 64 2.39 -2.90 6.70
C VAL A 64 2.28 -1.92 7.86
N TYR A 65 2.79 -2.28 9.03
CA TYR A 65 2.72 -1.43 10.21
C TYR A 65 4.10 -1.03 10.68
N ILE A 66 4.26 0.25 10.98
CA ILE A 66 5.45 0.84 11.60
C ILE A 66 5.04 1.58 12.88
N ASN A 67 5.93 1.75 13.85
CA ASN A 67 5.61 2.58 15.03
C ASN A 67 5.90 4.06 14.75
N LYS A 68 7.02 4.34 14.08
CA LYS A 68 7.48 5.69 13.70
C LYS A 68 8.35 5.60 12.45
N VAL A 69 8.50 6.72 11.72
CA VAL A 69 9.31 6.76 10.49
C VAL A 69 10.79 6.47 10.77
N ALA A 70 11.31 6.82 11.95
CA ALA A 70 12.70 6.52 12.32
C ALA A 70 13.00 5.01 12.49
N ASP A 71 11.97 4.15 12.50
CA ASP A 71 12.15 2.70 12.57
C ASP A 71 12.38 2.06 11.19
N ILE A 72 12.26 2.82 10.09
CA ILE A 72 12.30 2.32 8.72
C ILE A 72 13.28 3.09 7.83
N ASP A 73 13.66 2.46 6.71
CA ASP A 73 14.38 3.11 5.62
C ASP A 73 13.39 3.87 4.71
N VAL A 74 13.60 5.18 4.57
CA VAL A 74 12.74 6.06 3.76
C VAL A 74 12.95 5.87 2.26
N GLU A 75 14.13 5.45 1.81
CA GLU A 75 14.35 5.13 0.40
C GLU A 75 13.63 3.84 0.02
N VAL A 76 13.62 2.86 0.92
CA VAL A 76 12.80 1.64 0.72
C VAL A 76 11.31 1.96 0.78
N LEU A 77 10.87 2.90 1.63
CA LEU A 77 9.49 3.41 1.63
C LEU A 77 9.10 3.97 0.26
N LYS A 78 9.94 4.81 -0.34
CA LYS A 78 9.70 5.39 -1.67
C LYS A 78 9.61 4.28 -2.73
N ALA A 79 10.54 3.33 -2.71
CA ALA A 79 10.53 2.19 -3.63
C ALA A 79 9.24 1.36 -3.52
N LEU A 80 8.73 1.13 -2.29
CA LEU A 80 7.45 0.46 -2.07
C LEU A 80 6.27 1.26 -2.64
N ILE A 81 6.28 2.59 -2.50
CA ILE A 81 5.25 3.47 -3.06
C ILE A 81 5.26 3.39 -4.59
N GLU A 82 6.43 3.55 -5.21
CA GLU A 82 6.59 3.52 -6.66
C GLU A 82 6.20 2.17 -7.26
N GLN A 83 6.66 1.08 -6.63
CA GLN A 83 6.29 -0.28 -7.02
C GLN A 83 4.77 -0.48 -6.94
N SER A 84 4.13 -0.05 -5.85
CA SER A 84 2.68 -0.16 -5.66
C SER A 84 1.90 0.58 -6.77
N VAL A 85 2.29 1.82 -7.05
CA VAL A 85 1.67 2.64 -8.09
C VAL A 85 1.84 1.98 -9.45
N ARG A 86 3.06 1.57 -9.80
CA ARG A 86 3.34 0.94 -11.09
C ARG A 86 2.53 -0.34 -11.29
N PHE A 87 2.57 -1.24 -10.30
CA PHE A 87 1.88 -2.52 -10.34
C PHE A 87 0.37 -2.35 -10.54
N LEU A 88 -0.26 -1.45 -9.78
CA LEU A 88 -1.71 -1.22 -9.91
C LEU A 88 -2.09 -0.58 -11.25
N LYS A 89 -1.25 0.30 -11.80
CA LYS A 89 -1.49 0.86 -13.14
C LYS A 89 -1.32 -0.17 -14.25
N GLU A 90 -0.42 -1.13 -14.10
CA GLU A 90 -0.25 -2.23 -15.06
C GLU A 90 -1.42 -3.22 -14.99
N ILE A 91 -1.96 -3.51 -13.80
CA ILE A 91 -3.09 -4.42 -13.63
C ILE A 91 -4.43 -3.78 -13.98
N TYR A 92 -4.60 -2.49 -13.69
CA TYR A 92 -5.85 -1.75 -13.90
C TYR A 92 -5.63 -0.52 -14.82
N PRO A 93 -5.19 -0.71 -16.07
CA PRO A 93 -4.76 0.38 -16.96
C PRO A 93 -5.89 1.32 -17.41
N ASN A 94 -7.13 0.84 -17.41
CA ASN A 94 -8.27 1.56 -18.00
C ASN A 94 -9.15 2.30 -16.97
N ASN A 95 -8.80 2.27 -15.67
CA ASN A 95 -9.66 2.77 -14.60
C ASN A 95 -8.95 3.66 -13.56
N ILE A 96 -8.03 4.52 -14.02
CA ILE A 96 -7.32 5.50 -13.19
C ILE A 96 -8.02 6.84 -13.24
#